data_AF-A0A967X123-F1
#
_entry.id   AF-A0A967X123-F1
#
_cell.length_a   1.000
_cell.length_b   1.000
_cell.length_c   1.000
_cell.angle_alpha   90.00
_cell.angle_beta   90.00
_cell.angle_gamma   90.00
#
_symmetry.space_group_name_H-M   'P 1'
#
loop_
_entity.id
_entity.type
_entity.pdbx_description
1 polymer ?
#
loop_
_entity_poly.entity_id
_entity_poly.type
_entity_poly.pdbx_seq_one_letter_code
_entity_poly.pdbx_strand_id
1 'polypeptide(L)'
;IYQKISGTTTNDRSIINTRDEPHADREKYRRLHVIVGDSNMSEYTNFLKIGACAVVLQMIEDNYINQDFTLRNPVKAIKDISYDTTCKRKLRLDNGREYSPIEIQREYCEMAQKYIEQYPVSE
;
A
#
# COMPACT_ATOMS: atom_id res chain seq x y z
N ILE A 1 -9.37 11.14 3.81
CA ILE A 1 -9.56 10.02 2.86
C ILE A 1 -11.03 9.61 2.93
N TYR A 2 -11.74 9.69 1.81
CA TYR A 2 -13.19 9.51 1.74
C TYR A 2 -13.63 8.50 0.68
N GLN A 3 -12.77 8.17 -0.29
CA GLN A 3 -13.08 7.23 -1.38
C GLN A 3 -11.95 6.20 -1.57
N LYS A 4 -12.26 5.07 -2.22
CA LYS A 4 -11.24 4.06 -2.57
C LYS A 4 -10.32 4.56 -3.70
N ILE A 5 -10.92 5.11 -4.76
CA ILE A 5 -10.25 5.54 -5.99
C ILE A 5 -10.87 6.89 -6.42
N SER A 6 -10.04 7.85 -6.85
CA SER A 6 -10.46 9.17 -7.36
C SER A 6 -9.32 9.80 -8.17
N GLY A 7 -9.62 10.81 -8.99
CA GLY A 7 -8.63 11.63 -9.72
C GLY A 7 -8.31 12.98 -9.04
N THR A 8 -9.00 13.32 -7.95
CA THR A 8 -8.88 14.61 -7.27
C THR A 8 -8.00 14.51 -6.02
N THR A 9 -7.32 15.61 -5.68
CA THR A 9 -6.39 15.69 -4.53
C THR A 9 -6.89 16.53 -3.36
N THR A 10 -7.90 17.39 -3.59
CA THR A 10 -8.42 18.36 -2.61
C THR A 10 -9.83 18.00 -2.12
N ASN A 11 -10.73 17.65 -3.05
CA ASN A 11 -12.07 17.13 -2.76
C ASN A 11 -12.10 15.61 -2.98
N ASP A 12 -12.93 14.87 -2.24
CA ASP A 12 -13.10 13.41 -2.42
C ASP A 12 -11.79 12.60 -2.44
N ARG A 13 -10.83 13.00 -1.59
CA ARG A 13 -9.51 12.38 -1.52
C ARG A 13 -9.59 10.86 -1.41
N SER A 14 -9.05 10.16 -2.41
CA SER A 14 -9.00 8.71 -2.47
C SER A 14 -7.74 8.12 -1.85
N ILE A 15 -7.76 6.80 -1.63
CA ILE A 15 -6.57 6.03 -1.26
C ILE A 15 -5.61 5.95 -2.45
N ILE A 16 -6.09 5.54 -3.62
CA ILE A 16 -5.32 5.52 -4.87
C ILE A 16 -5.79 6.66 -5.77
N ASN A 17 -4.84 7.50 -6.20
CA ASN A 17 -5.14 8.56 -7.16
C ASN A 17 -4.90 8.05 -8.59
N THR A 18 -5.89 8.25 -9.46
CA THR A 18 -5.89 7.78 -10.87
C THR A 18 -5.50 8.85 -11.88
N ARG A 19 -4.98 9.99 -11.44
CA ARG A 19 -4.50 11.04 -12.33
C ARG A 19 -3.38 10.51 -13.23
N ASP A 20 -3.64 10.50 -14.53
CA ASP A 20 -2.73 9.97 -15.54
C ASP A 20 -1.94 11.09 -16.23
N GLU A 21 -0.89 11.54 -15.54
CA GLU A 21 0.06 12.54 -16.03
C GLU A 21 1.49 12.01 -15.78
N PRO A 22 2.05 11.21 -16.70
CA PRO A 22 3.29 10.47 -16.41
C PRO A 22 4.56 11.32 -16.37
N HIS A 23 4.56 12.50 -17.00
CA HIS A 23 5.75 13.35 -17.19
C HIS A 23 6.97 12.60 -17.76
N ALA A 24 6.70 11.53 -18.50
CA ALA A 24 7.65 10.66 -19.18
C ALA A 24 6.98 10.12 -20.46
N ASP A 25 7.69 9.27 -21.20
CA ASP A 25 7.12 8.57 -22.36
C ASP A 25 5.88 7.77 -21.94
N ARG A 26 4.72 8.14 -22.51
CA ARG A 26 3.41 7.56 -22.21
C ARG A 26 3.30 6.10 -22.63
N GLU A 27 4.10 5.63 -23.57
CA GLU A 27 4.02 4.22 -23.99
C GLU A 27 4.79 3.30 -23.04
N LYS A 28 5.73 3.85 -22.26
CA LYS A 28 6.62 3.07 -21.40
C LYS A 28 6.34 3.22 -19.91
N TYR A 29 5.89 4.40 -19.47
CA TYR A 29 5.82 4.72 -18.06
C TYR A 29 4.44 5.21 -17.62
N ARG A 30 4.12 4.93 -16.36
CA ARG A 30 2.98 5.50 -15.63
C ARG A 30 3.49 6.13 -14.34
N ARG A 31 2.84 7.20 -13.88
CA ARG A 31 3.14 7.81 -12.58
C ARG A 31 2.06 7.43 -11.59
N LEU A 32 2.40 6.55 -10.65
CA LEU A 32 1.52 6.21 -9.53
C LEU A 32 1.58 7.34 -8.49
N HIS A 33 0.44 8.00 -8.26
CA HIS A 33 0.35 9.10 -7.29
C HIS A 33 -0.32 8.61 -5.98
N VAL A 34 0.46 8.53 -4.91
CA VAL A 34 0.01 8.06 -3.59
C VAL A 34 -0.12 9.24 -2.64
N ILE A 35 -1.33 9.46 -2.09
CA ILE A 35 -1.68 10.63 -1.26
C ILE A 35 -2.14 10.27 0.16
N VAL A 36 -1.98 9.01 0.54
CA VAL A 36 -2.49 8.46 1.81
C VAL A 36 -1.48 8.57 2.96
N GLY A 37 -0.20 8.81 2.66
CA GLY A 37 0.86 8.90 3.67
C GLY A 37 0.94 10.27 4.35
N ASP A 38 1.34 10.26 5.61
CA ASP A 38 1.65 11.48 6.37
C ASP A 38 3.07 11.99 6.06
N SER A 39 3.28 13.28 6.33
CA SER A 39 4.63 13.87 6.41
C SER A 39 5.30 13.39 7.70
N ASN A 40 6.51 12.83 7.59
CA ASN A 40 7.25 12.33 8.75
C ASN A 40 8.53 13.13 8.96
N MET A 41 8.83 13.46 10.21
CA MET A 41 10.07 14.14 10.61
C MET A 41 11.26 13.18 10.70
N SER A 42 11.00 11.94 11.13
CA SER A 42 12.04 10.92 11.28
C SER A 42 12.50 10.40 9.92
N GLU A 43 13.80 10.48 9.66
CA GLU A 43 14.43 9.93 8.46
C GLU A 43 14.19 8.42 8.33
N TYR A 44 14.26 7.69 9.46
CA TYR A 44 14.03 6.25 9.47
C TYR A 44 12.59 5.89 9.07
N THR A 45 11.59 6.67 9.55
CA THR A 45 10.20 6.46 9.15
C THR A 45 10.00 6.77 7.66
N ASN A 46 10.65 7.80 7.12
CA ASN A 46 10.60 8.08 5.68
C ASN A 46 11.26 6.96 4.87
N PHE A 47 12.43 6.47 5.30
CA PHE A 47 13.11 5.35 4.67
C PHE A 47 12.21 4.11 4.61
N LEU A 48 11.62 3.71 5.74
CA LEU A 48 10.72 2.56 5.79
C LEU A 48 9.47 2.76 4.92
N LYS A 49 8.84 3.94 4.98
CA LYS A 49 7.64 4.27 4.19
C LYS A 49 7.90 4.12 2.69
N ILE A 50 9.00 4.68 2.20
CA ILE A 50 9.32 4.65 0.77
C ILE A 50 9.87 3.28 0.35
N GLY A 51 10.81 2.72 1.12
CA GLY A 51 11.44 1.43 0.83
C GLY A 51 10.45 0.27 0.83
N ALA A 52 9.60 0.15 1.85
CA ALA A 52 8.60 -0.92 1.90
C ALA A 52 7.60 -0.80 0.73
N CYS A 53 7.16 0.42 0.40
CA CYS A 53 6.28 0.65 -0.75
C CYS A 53 6.96 0.23 -2.06
N ALA A 54 8.23 0.60 -2.26
CA ALA A 54 8.99 0.24 -3.47
C ALA A 54 9.09 -1.29 -3.65
N VAL A 55 9.40 -2.03 -2.59
CA VAL A 55 9.48 -3.51 -2.66
C VAL A 55 8.12 -4.13 -3.00
N VAL A 56 7.03 -3.61 -2.42
CA VAL A 56 5.67 -4.09 -2.77
C VAL A 56 5.34 -3.79 -4.23
N LEU A 57 5.73 -2.64 -4.78
CA LEU A 57 5.53 -2.33 -6.18
C LEU A 57 6.30 -3.27 -7.11
N GLN A 58 7.56 -3.58 -6.80
CA GLN A 58 8.34 -4.57 -7.56
C GLN A 58 7.67 -5.95 -7.53
N MET A 59 7.22 -6.41 -6.35
CA MET A 59 6.47 -7.67 -6.24
C MET A 59 5.16 -7.66 -7.05
N ILE A 60 4.52 -6.51 -7.23
CA ILE A 60 3.32 -6.37 -8.08
C ILE A 60 3.72 -6.48 -9.56
N GLU A 61 4.77 -5.78 -9.98
CA GLU A 61 5.26 -5.79 -11.37
C GLU A 61 5.65 -7.22 -11.82
N ASP A 62 6.27 -7.98 -10.94
CA ASP A 62 6.68 -9.37 -11.19
C ASP A 62 5.56 -10.41 -10.93
N ASN A 63 4.35 -9.97 -10.57
CA ASN A 63 3.21 -10.83 -10.23
C ASN A 63 3.54 -11.85 -9.10
N TYR A 64 4.38 -11.47 -8.14
CA TYR A 64 4.84 -12.34 -7.06
C TYR A 64 3.82 -12.48 -5.91
N ILE A 65 2.93 -11.49 -5.75
CA ILE A 65 1.92 -11.50 -4.69
C ILE A 65 0.86 -12.58 -4.99
N ASN A 66 0.79 -13.59 -4.11
CA ASN A 66 -0.10 -14.75 -4.27
C ASN A 66 -1.26 -14.79 -3.26
N GLN A 67 -1.39 -13.78 -2.40
CA GLN A 67 -2.45 -13.65 -1.41
C GLN A 67 -3.32 -12.42 -1.68
N ASP A 68 -4.65 -12.59 -1.58
CA ASP A 68 -5.61 -11.48 -1.71
C ASP A 68 -5.99 -10.90 -0.34
N PHE A 69 -5.47 -9.69 -0.08
CA PHE A 69 -5.75 -8.89 1.11
C PHE A 69 -6.78 -7.78 0.85
N THR A 70 -7.64 -7.91 -0.17
CA THR A 70 -8.65 -6.90 -0.47
C THR A 70 -9.61 -6.71 0.71
N LEU A 71 -9.56 -5.50 1.29
CA LEU A 71 -10.41 -5.11 2.42
C LEU A 71 -11.85 -4.86 1.94
N ARG A 72 -12.82 -5.38 2.69
CA ARG A 72 -14.25 -5.23 2.35
C ARG A 72 -14.74 -3.79 2.38
N ASN A 73 -14.19 -2.97 3.28
CA ASN A 73 -14.47 -1.53 3.32
C ASN A 73 -13.19 -0.76 3.62
N PRO A 74 -12.37 -0.44 2.60
CA PRO A 74 -11.04 0.15 2.82
C PRO A 74 -11.11 1.58 3.38
N VAL A 75 -12.15 2.36 3.03
CA VAL A 75 -12.34 3.73 3.53
C VAL A 75 -12.74 3.74 5.00
N LYS A 76 -13.51 2.75 5.45
CA LYS A 76 -13.79 2.59 6.88
C LYS A 76 -12.56 2.03 7.60
N ALA A 77 -11.90 1.03 7.03
CA ALA A 77 -10.73 0.39 7.61
C ALA A 77 -9.63 1.39 7.93
N ILE A 78 -9.29 2.31 7.03
CA ILE A 78 -8.22 3.30 7.30
C ILE A 78 -8.49 4.14 8.56
N LYS A 79 -9.75 4.52 8.80
CA LYS A 79 -10.16 5.26 10.00
C LYS A 79 -10.10 4.37 11.23
N ASP A 80 -10.67 3.17 11.11
CA ASP A 80 -10.71 2.16 12.16
C ASP A 80 -9.31 1.80 12.66
N ILE A 81 -8.33 1.67 11.75
CA ILE A 81 -6.91 1.43 12.07
C ILE A 81 -6.31 2.65 12.78
N SER A 82 -6.53 3.85 12.23
CA SER A 82 -5.95 5.08 12.79
C SER A 82 -6.39 5.36 14.24
N TYR A 83 -7.60 4.92 14.63
CA TYR A 83 -8.11 5.10 15.99
C TYR A 83 -7.69 3.97 16.96
N ASP A 84 -7.23 2.82 16.46
CA ASP A 84 -6.80 1.69 17.29
C ASP A 84 -5.27 1.66 17.45
N THR A 85 -4.76 2.31 18.50
CA THR A 85 -3.33 2.30 18.83
C THR A 85 -2.81 0.95 19.30
N THR A 86 -3.68 -0.03 19.56
CA THR A 86 -3.27 -1.39 19.93
C THR A 86 -2.96 -2.26 18.71
N CYS A 87 -3.41 -1.86 17.52
CA CYS A 87 -3.29 -2.59 16.26
C CYS A 87 -3.89 -4.01 16.29
N LYS A 88 -4.84 -4.30 17.20
CA LYS A 88 -5.42 -5.64 17.39
C LYS A 88 -6.75 -5.82 16.68
N ARG A 89 -7.46 -4.74 16.37
CA ARG A 89 -8.78 -4.81 15.77
C ARG A 89 -8.73 -5.52 14.41
N LYS A 90 -9.53 -6.58 14.28
CA LYS A 90 -9.64 -7.34 13.04
C LYS A 90 -10.42 -6.57 11.98
N LEU A 91 -9.93 -6.65 10.75
CA LEU A 91 -10.52 -6.11 9.53
C LEU A 91 -11.01 -7.28 8.67
N ARG A 92 -12.21 -7.12 8.12
CA ARG A 92 -12.80 -8.14 7.25
C ARG A 92 -12.37 -7.93 5.80
N LEU A 93 -11.85 -9.00 5.21
CA LEU A 93 -11.51 -9.07 3.78
C LEU A 93 -12.75 -9.41 2.95
N ASP A 94 -12.69 -9.18 1.64
CA ASP A 94 -13.76 -9.55 0.70
C ASP A 94 -13.99 -11.06 0.63
N ASN A 95 -12.92 -11.85 0.77
CA ASN A 95 -12.99 -13.32 0.86
C ASN A 95 -13.56 -13.84 2.19
N GLY A 96 -13.98 -12.96 3.10
CA GLY A 96 -14.62 -13.30 4.37
C GLY A 96 -13.65 -13.61 5.52
N ARG A 97 -12.34 -13.73 5.26
CA ARG A 97 -11.32 -13.85 6.31
C ARG A 97 -11.17 -12.54 7.08
N GLU A 98 -10.57 -12.65 8.26
CA GLU A 98 -10.33 -11.49 9.13
C GLU A 98 -8.87 -11.43 9.57
N TYR A 99 -8.26 -10.27 9.38
CA TYR A 99 -6.87 -10.00 9.74
C TYR A 99 -6.77 -8.67 10.49
N SER A 100 -5.88 -8.61 11.46
CA SER A 100 -5.48 -7.36 12.08
C SER A 100 -4.51 -6.63 11.14
N PRO A 101 -4.35 -5.30 11.28
CA PRO A 101 -3.47 -4.52 10.42
C PRO A 101 -2.02 -5.03 10.45
N ILE A 102 -1.55 -5.43 11.64
CA ILE A 102 -0.19 -5.93 11.81
C ILE A 102 0.01 -7.32 11.20
N GLU A 103 -1.00 -8.18 11.18
CA GLU A 103 -0.91 -9.47 10.50
C GLU A 103 -0.81 -9.27 8.99
N ILE A 104 -1.60 -8.36 8.39
CA ILE A 104 -1.46 -8.04 6.96
C ILE A 104 -0.05 -7.53 6.65
N GLN A 105 0.49 -6.62 7.47
CA GLN A 105 1.85 -6.10 7.27
C GLN A 105 2.93 -7.20 7.42
N ARG A 106 2.74 -8.17 8.32
CA ARG A 106 3.65 -9.31 8.46
C ARG A 106 3.64 -10.22 7.24
N GLU A 107 2.46 -10.55 6.70
CA GLU A 107 2.35 -11.35 5.47
C GLU A 107 3.07 -10.68 4.30
N TYR A 108 2.90 -9.37 4.12
CA TYR A 108 3.65 -8.60 3.11
C TYR A 108 5.16 -8.61 3.36
N CYS A 109 5.59 -8.48 4.62
CA CYS A 109 7.00 -8.53 4.99
C CYS A 109 7.63 -9.91 4.68
N GLU A 110 6.93 -10.99 5.04
CA GLU A 110 7.39 -12.35 4.76
C GLU A 110 7.47 -12.64 3.26
N MET A 111 6.49 -12.17 2.47
CA MET A 111 6.54 -12.24 1.01
C MET A 111 7.74 -11.45 0.46
N ALA A 112 7.96 -10.22 0.95
CA ALA A 112 9.07 -9.38 0.53
C ALA A 112 10.44 -9.98 0.84
N GLN A 113 10.60 -10.62 2.01
CA GLN A 113 11.83 -11.33 2.37
C GLN A 113 12.13 -12.46 1.40
N LYS A 114 11.14 -13.33 1.14
CA LYS A 114 11.27 -14.43 0.16
C LYS A 114 11.53 -13.91 -1.26
N TYR A 115 10.89 -12.81 -1.64
CA TYR A 115 11.07 -12.17 -2.94
C TYR A 115 12.53 -11.71 -3.13
N ILE A 116 13.11 -11.03 -2.15
CA ILE A 116 14.50 -10.54 -2.23
C ILE A 116 15.52 -11.70 -2.27
N GLU A 117 15.25 -12.81 -1.60
CA GLU A 117 16.10 -14.01 -1.69
C GLU A 117 16.11 -14.60 -3.11
N GLN A 118 14.99 -14.52 -3.83
CA GLN A 118 14.84 -15.04 -5.19
C GLN A 118 15.30 -14.04 -6.27
N TYR A 119 15.11 -12.74 -6.03
CA TYR A 119 15.44 -11.63 -6.92
C TYR A 119 16.37 -10.66 -6.18
N PRO A 120 17.65 -11.04 -5.97
CA PRO A 120 18.59 -10.20 -5.25
C PRO A 120 18.75 -8.87 -5.97
N VAL A 121 18.73 -7.78 -5.20
CA VAL A 121 18.96 -6.43 -5.71
C VAL A 121 20.39 -6.40 -6.26
N SER A 122 20.50 -6.37 -7.59
CA SER A 122 21.78 -6.15 -8.26
C SER A 122 22.31 -4.75 -7.92
N GLU A 123 23.59 -4.67 -7.56
CA GLU A 123 24.30 -3.41 -7.23
C GLU A 123 24.19 -2.33 -8.31
#